data_AF-A0A9E4KAG7-F1
#
_entry.id   AF-A0A9E4KAG7-F1
#
_cell.length_a   1.000
_cell.length_b   1.000
_cell.length_c   1.000
_cell.angle_alpha   90.00
_cell.angle_beta   90.00
_cell.angle_gamma   90.00
#
_symmetry.space_group_name_H-M   'P 1'
#
loop_
_entity.id
_entity.type
_entity.pdbx_description
1 polymer ?
#
loop_
_entity_poly.entity_id
_entity_poly.type
_entity_poly.pdbx_seq_one_letter_code
_entity_poly.pdbx_strand_id
1 'polypeptide(L)'
;MATFKPCQGKSACRDNGEVCLTCGRSLSEIVQLRAHLKEITSLALEYEYENVEEFAQYIARKVEKMIIHEKTEKPLDVQLSK
;
A
#
# COMPACT_ATOMS: atom_id res chain seq x y z
N MET A 1 9.34 14.39 8.14
CA MET A 1 8.35 13.36 7.75
C MET A 1 8.57 13.03 6.29
N ALA A 2 8.56 11.75 5.90
CA ALA A 2 8.61 11.38 4.49
C ALA A 2 7.24 11.64 3.84
N THR A 3 7.22 12.26 2.65
CA THR A 3 6.00 12.47 1.87
C THR A 3 5.83 11.34 0.87
N PHE A 4 4.71 10.62 0.93
CA PHE A 4 4.38 9.62 -0.07
C PHE A 4 4.20 10.28 -1.44
N LYS A 5 4.95 9.81 -2.43
CA LYS A 5 4.81 10.23 -3.83
C LYS A 5 4.43 9.00 -4.67
N PRO A 6 3.26 8.98 -5.32
CA PRO A 6 2.87 7.84 -6.14
C PRO A 6 3.90 7.62 -7.25
N CYS A 7 4.21 6.35 -7.51
CA CYS A 7 5.11 6.00 -8.61
C CYS A 7 4.42 6.33 -9.92
N GLN A 8 5.12 6.99 -10.83
CA GLN A 8 4.54 7.43 -12.11
C GLN A 8 4.50 6.33 -13.16
N GLY A 9 4.96 5.10 -12.85
CA GLY A 9 4.88 3.93 -13.74
C GLY A 9 5.69 4.02 -15.03
N LYS A 10 6.27 5.18 -15.33
CA LYS A 10 7.20 5.39 -16.44
C LYS A 10 8.39 4.46 -16.20
N SER A 11 8.91 3.85 -17.27
CA SER A 11 10.07 2.94 -17.30
C SER A 11 11.33 3.46 -16.57
N ALA A 12 11.31 4.70 -16.09
CA ALA A 12 12.28 5.42 -15.26
C ALA A 12 12.49 4.89 -13.83
N CYS A 13 11.96 3.73 -13.43
CA CYS A 13 12.38 3.07 -12.19
C CYS A 13 13.79 2.43 -12.29
N ARG A 14 14.56 2.70 -13.35
CA ARG A 14 15.88 2.13 -13.59
C ARG A 14 16.91 3.24 -13.64
N ASP A 15 17.96 3.10 -12.82
CA ASP A 15 19.33 2.91 -13.33
C ASP A 15 20.37 2.77 -12.20
N ASN A 16 20.02 3.09 -10.95
CA ASN A 16 20.99 3.09 -9.83
C ASN A 16 20.75 1.96 -8.82
N GLY A 17 19.71 1.13 -9.03
CA GLY A 17 19.42 -0.05 -8.20
C GLY A 17 18.80 0.22 -6.82
N GLU A 18 18.84 1.45 -6.29
CA GLU A 18 18.44 1.73 -4.90
C GLU A 18 17.13 2.53 -4.77
N VAL A 19 16.93 3.53 -5.63
CA VAL A 19 15.78 4.45 -5.58
C VAL A 19 15.17 4.70 -6.95
N CYS A 20 13.87 5.00 -6.98
CA CYS A 20 13.18 5.42 -8.19
C CYS A 20 13.43 6.90 -8.49
N LEU A 21 13.94 7.21 -9.68
CA LEU A 21 14.27 8.57 -10.10
C LEU A 21 13.04 9.48 -10.25
N THR A 22 11.83 8.91 -10.33
CA THR A 22 10.59 9.70 -10.51
C THR A 22 9.88 10.03 -9.20
N CYS A 23 9.72 9.05 -8.30
CA CYS A 23 9.04 9.26 -7.03
C CYS A 23 9.98 9.41 -5.82
N GLY A 24 11.28 9.14 -5.98
CA GLY A 24 12.29 9.25 -4.92
C GLY A 24 12.21 8.17 -3.85
N ARG A 25 11.33 7.17 -4.02
CA ARG A 25 11.13 6.06 -3.08
C ARG A 25 12.13 4.94 -3.35
N SER A 26 12.47 4.16 -2.33
CA SER A 26 13.36 3.01 -2.52
C SER A 26 12.71 1.97 -3.43
N LEU A 27 13.53 1.23 -4.20
CA LEU A 27 13.00 0.15 -5.02
C LEU A 27 12.39 -0.96 -4.16
N SER A 28 12.92 -1.21 -2.97
CA SER A 28 12.36 -2.17 -2.01
C SER A 28 10.96 -1.77 -1.55
N GLU A 29 10.73 -0.50 -1.19
CA GLU A 29 9.40 0.01 -0.82
C GLU A 29 8.41 -0.17 -1.98
N ILE A 30 8.83 0.17 -3.20
CA ILE A 30 7.98 0.06 -4.39
C ILE A 30 7.61 -1.41 -4.68
N VAL A 31 8.58 -2.33 -4.57
CA VAL A 31 8.35 -3.77 -4.79
C VAL A 31 7.39 -4.33 -3.75
N GLN A 32 7.59 -4.01 -2.46
CA GLN A 32 6.71 -4.45 -1.38
C GLN A 32 5.28 -3.94 -1.57
N LEU A 33 5.12 -2.64 -1.84
CA LEU A 33 3.79 -2.06 -2.08
C LEU A 33 3.08 -2.73 -3.27
N ARG A 34 3.81 -3.01 -4.37
CA ARG A 34 3.26 -3.70 -5.54
C ARG A 34 2.84 -5.14 -5.22
N ALA A 35 3.58 -5.85 -4.36
CA ALA A 35 3.21 -7.19 -3.94
C ALA A 35 1.87 -7.17 -3.18
N HIS A 36 1.70 -6.24 -2.23
CA HIS A 36 0.43 -6.09 -1.50
C HIS A 36 -0.75 -5.67 -2.41
N LEU A 37 -0.51 -4.75 -3.35
CA LEU A 37 -1.54 -4.39 -4.33
C LEU A 37 -1.95 -5.60 -5.19
N LYS A 38 -1.01 -6.49 -5.51
CA LYS A 38 -1.30 -7.72 -6.24
C LYS A 38 -2.14 -8.68 -5.39
N GLU A 39 -1.84 -8.85 -4.11
CA GLU A 39 -2.65 -9.67 -3.19
C GLU A 39 -4.10 -9.15 -3.11
N ILE A 40 -4.27 -7.84 -2.96
CA ILE A 40 -5.59 -7.19 -2.96
C ILE A 40 -6.32 -7.38 -4.28
N THR A 41 -5.61 -7.27 -5.40
CA THR A 41 -6.18 -7.48 -6.75
C THR A 41 -6.61 -8.93 -6.93
N SER A 42 -5.79 -9.90 -6.50
CA SER A 42 -6.12 -11.31 -6.53
C SER A 42 -7.41 -11.61 -5.77
N LEU A 43 -7.62 -10.96 -4.62
CA LEU A 43 -8.85 -11.11 -3.84
C LEU A 43 -10.07 -10.67 -4.66
N ALA A 44 -10.00 -9.52 -5.33
CA ALA A 44 -11.12 -9.04 -6.16
C ALA A 44 -11.44 -9.97 -7.34
N LEU A 45 -10.40 -10.56 -7.94
CA LEU A 45 -10.54 -11.51 -9.04
C LEU A 45 -11.08 -12.86 -8.57
N GLU A 46 -10.62 -13.36 -7.42
CA GLU A 46 -11.05 -14.64 -6.85
C GLU A 46 -12.54 -14.65 -6.51
N TYR A 47 -13.07 -13.53 -6.01
CA TYR A 47 -14.49 -13.37 -5.68
C TYR A 47 -15.31 -12.72 -6.81
N GLU A 48 -14.70 -12.52 -7.98
CA GLU A 48 -15.37 -12.01 -9.18
C GLU A 48 -16.17 -10.71 -8.96
N TYR A 49 -15.62 -9.76 -8.20
CA TYR A 49 -16.31 -8.49 -7.95
C TYR A 49 -16.46 -7.66 -9.23
N GLU A 50 -17.70 -7.40 -9.64
CA GLU A 50 -18.01 -6.58 -10.82
C GLU A 50 -17.88 -5.07 -10.54
N ASN A 51 -18.13 -4.64 -9.31
CA ASN A 51 -18.06 -3.24 -8.86
C ASN A 51 -16.64 -2.82 -8.42
N VAL A 52 -15.65 -3.01 -9.31
CA VAL A 52 -14.22 -2.80 -9.03
C VAL A 52 -13.90 -1.39 -8.49
N GLU A 53 -14.61 -0.36 -8.95
CA GLU A 53 -14.44 1.01 -8.46
C GLU A 53 -14.82 1.14 -6.98
N GLU A 54 -15.96 0.57 -6.58
CA GLU A 54 -16.43 0.60 -5.20
C GLU A 54 -15.48 -0.16 -4.27
N PHE A 55 -15.00 -1.32 -4.72
CA PHE A 55 -13.98 -2.11 -4.01
C PHE A 55 -12.69 -1.30 -3.78
N ALA A 56 -12.17 -0.65 -4.82
CA ALA A 56 -10.97 0.19 -4.72
C ALA A 56 -11.16 1.37 -3.77
N GLN A 57 -12.31 2.05 -3.85
CA GLN A 57 -12.64 3.17 -2.94
C GLN A 57 -12.80 2.70 -1.49
N TYR A 58 -13.39 1.52 -1.25
CA TYR A 58 -13.49 0.93 0.08
C TYR A 58 -12.11 0.72 0.71
N ILE A 59 -11.17 0.12 -0.04
CA ILE A 59 -9.80 -0.13 0.42
C ILE A 59 -9.10 1.18 0.77
N ALA A 60 -9.16 2.19 -0.10
CA ALA A 60 -8.53 3.47 0.13
C ALA A 60 -9.00 4.09 1.46
N ARG A 61 -10.32 4.13 1.69
CA ARG A 61 -10.91 4.63 2.94
C ARG A 61 -10.53 3.78 4.16
N LYS A 62 -10.47 2.46 4.01
CA LYS A 62 -10.16 1.55 5.12
C LYS A 62 -8.70 1.65 5.56
N VAL A 63 -7.77 1.72 4.62
CA VAL A 63 -6.33 1.89 4.89
C VAL A 63 -6.06 3.21 5.61
N GLU A 64 -6.69 4.31 5.18
CA GLU A 64 -6.57 5.60 5.88
C GLU A 64 -7.00 5.49 7.34
N LYS A 65 -8.17 4.91 7.60
CA LYS A 65 -8.69 4.71 8.97
C LYS A 65 -7.76 3.82 9.82
N MET A 66 -7.22 2.75 9.24
CA MET A 66 -6.26 1.88 9.94
C MET A 66 -4.99 2.64 10.30
N ILE A 67 -4.42 3.42 9.38
CA ILE A 67 -3.22 4.24 9.65
C ILE A 67 -3.49 5.25 10.77
N ILE A 68 -4.66 5.91 10.76
CA ILE A 68 -5.03 6.86 11.81
C ILE A 68 -5.14 6.13 13.16
N HIS A 69 -5.86 5.01 13.20
CA HIS A 69 -6.03 4.21 14.41
C HIS A 69 -4.68 3.75 15.01
N GLU A 70 -3.79 3.20 14.19
CA GLU A 70 -2.45 2.78 14.61
C GLU A 70 -1.59 3.92 15.15
N LYS A 71 -1.80 5.14 14.65
CA LYS A 71 -1.10 6.34 15.13
C LYS A 71 -1.69 6.90 16.42
N THR A 72 -2.99 6.70 16.67
CA THR A 72 -3.67 7.22 17.86
C THR A 72 -3.62 6.26 19.05
N GLU A 73 -3.50 4.94 18.81
CA GLU A 73 -3.65 3.90 19.86
C GLU A 73 -2.34 3.36 20.44
N LYS A 74 -1.15 3.81 20.02
CA LYS A 74 0.07 3.53 20.79
C LYS A 74 0.17 4.56 21.93
N PRO A 75 -0.04 4.16 23.21
CA PRO A 75 0.53 2.95 23.79
C PRO A 75 -0.50 1.99 24.41
N LEU A 76 -0.40 0.69 24.11
CA LEU A 76 -0.81 -0.40 25.01
C LEU A 76 -0.07 -1.68 24.62
N ASP A 77 0.91 -2.07 25.43
CA ASP A 77 1.30 -3.47 25.58
C ASP A 77 0.09 -4.31 26.02
N VAL A 78 0.18 -5.62 25.77
CA VAL A 78 -0.51 -6.71 26.49
C VAL A 78 -1.88 -7.18 25.95
N GLN A 79 -1.82 -8.37 25.34
CA GLN A 79 -2.79 -9.48 25.33
C GLN A 79 -4.10 -9.38 24.53
N LEU A 80 -4.33 -10.38 23.67
CA LEU A 80 -5.33 -11.45 23.83
C LEU A 80 -5.24 -12.39 22.60
N SER A 81 -4.37 -13.40 22.60
CA SER A 81 -4.59 -14.77 23.14
C SER A 81 -5.71 -15.55 22.44
N LYS A 82 -5.33 -16.57 21.68
CA LYS A 82 -5.79 -17.96 21.88
C LYS A 82 -4.63 -18.91 21.60
#